data_AF-A0A8J7K010-F1
#
_entry.id   AF-A0A8J7K010-F1
#
_cell.length_a   1.000
_cell.length_b   1.000
_cell.length_c   1.000
_cell.angle_alpha   90.00
_cell.angle_beta   90.00
_cell.angle_gamma   90.00
#
_symmetry.space_group_name_H-M   'P 1'
#
loop_
_entity.id
_entity.type
_entity.pdbx_description
1 polymer ?
#
loop_
_entity_poly.entity_id
_entity_poly.type
_entity_poly.pdbx_seq_one_letter_code
_entity_poly.pdbx_strand_id
1 'polypeptide(L)' 'MATCKNGEKPKNTVTDDVSVWFEWARRERIVIAMSQGMVYTPDGEAVEIKEMMQRCPKKD' A
#
# COMPACT_ATOMS: atom_id res chain seq x y z
N MET A 1 -36.01 -17.64 4.33
CA MET A 1 -35.48 -16.39 3.74
C MET A 1 -33.98 -16.36 4.00
N ALA A 2 -33.15 -16.67 3.01
CA ALA A 2 -31.71 -16.68 3.19
C ALA A 2 -31.20 -15.24 2.99
N THR A 3 -30.70 -14.63 4.06
CA THR A 3 -29.98 -13.35 4.00
C THR A 3 -28.61 -13.62 3.37
N CYS A 4 -28.52 -13.38 2.06
CA CYS A 4 -27.25 -13.36 1.35
C CYS A 4 -26.46 -12.16 1.89
N LYS A 5 -25.54 -12.43 2.82
CA LYS A 5 -24.59 -11.45 3.32
C LYS A 5 -23.82 -10.91 2.11
N ASN A 6 -24.04 -9.63 1.78
CA ASN A 6 -23.29 -8.94 0.73
C ASN A 6 -21.79 -9.15 0.99
N GLY A 7 -21.17 -9.96 0.14
CA GLY A 7 -19.72 -10.07 0.06
C GLY A 7 -19.18 -8.82 -0.61
N GLU A 8 -19.30 -7.67 0.05
CA GLU A 8 -18.49 -6.51 -0.31
C GLU A 8 -17.04 -6.91 -0.03
N LYS A 9 -16.34 -7.36 -1.08
CA LYS A 9 -14.89 -7.45 -1.05
C LYS A 9 -14.40 -6.08 -0.59
N PRO A 10 -13.57 -6.00 0.46
CA PRO A 10 -12.97 -4.74 0.84
C PRO A 10 -12.31 -4.20 -0.42
N LYS A 11 -12.81 -3.05 -0.89
CA LYS A 11 -12.31 -2.37 -2.05
C LYS A 11 -10.87 -2.05 -1.68
N ASN A 12 -9.93 -2.89 -2.12
CA ASN A 12 -8.50 -2.70 -1.93
C ASN A 12 -8.16 -1.48 -2.77
N THR A 13 -8.51 -0.31 -2.21
CA THR A 13 -8.48 0.97 -2.88
C THR A 13 -7.04 1.41 -2.76
N VAL A 14 -6.18 0.72 -3.50
CA VAL A 14 -4.92 1.31 -3.93
C VAL A 14 -5.36 2.49 -4.78
N THR A 15 -5.40 3.67 -4.17
CA THR A 15 -5.67 4.91 -4.89
C THR A 15 -4.55 5.11 -5.89
N ASP A 16 -4.82 5.82 -6.99
CA ASP A 16 -3.82 6.16 -8.01
C ASP A 16 -2.53 6.75 -7.36
N ASP A 17 -2.74 7.57 -6.33
CA ASP A 17 -1.71 8.15 -5.46
C ASP A 17 -0.78 7.11 -4.78
N VAL A 18 -1.33 6.00 -4.27
CA VAL A 18 -0.54 4.93 -3.64
C VAL A 18 0.31 4.20 -4.67
N SER A 19 -0.23 3.93 -5.86
CA SER A 19 0.52 3.26 -6.93
C SER A 19 1.68 4.13 -7.40
N VAL A 20 1.43 5.42 -7.65
CA VAL A 20 2.47 6.38 -8.08
C VAL A 20 3.56 6.53 -7.02
N TRP A 21 3.17 6.61 -5.74
CA TRP A 21 4.13 6.62 -4.64
C TRP A 21 4.94 5.33 -4.56
N PHE A 22 4.29 4.16 -4.69
CA PHE A 22 4.95 2.86 -4.59
C PHE A 22 5.98 2.66 -5.71
N GLU A 23 5.69 3.07 -6.94
CA GLU A 23 6.63 2.96 -8.06
C GLU A 23 7.89 3.81 -7.82
N TRP A 24 7.72 5.04 -7.36
CA TRP A 24 8.84 5.89 -6.96
C TRP A 24 9.63 5.28 -5.79
N ALA A 25 8.95 4.88 -4.72
CA ALA A 25 9.57 4.32 -3.53
C ALA A 25 10.33 3.02 -3.85
N ARG A 26 9.81 2.20 -4.77
CA ARG A 26 10.48 0.99 -5.24
C ARG A 26 11.72 1.30 -6.07
N ARG A 27 11.67 2.33 -6.93
CA ARG A 27 12.83 2.79 -7.72
C ARG A 27 13.97 3.28 -6.83
N GLU A 28 13.65 4.01 -5.77
CA GLU A 28 14.59 4.49 -4.76
C GLU A 28 15.02 3.39 -3.76
N ARG A 29 14.52 2.16 -3.91
CA ARG A 29 14.73 1.02 -2.99
C ARG A 29 14.32 1.32 -1.55
N ILE A 30 13.31 2.15 -1.34
CA ILE A 30 12.69 2.42 -0.04
C ILE A 30 11.75 1.26 0.35
N VAL A 31 11.10 0.64 -0.64
CA VAL A 31 10.23 -0.53 -0.48
C VAL A 31 10.51 -1.57 -1.56
N ILE A 32 10.22 -2.85 -1.26
CA ILE A 32 10.44 -3.98 -2.18
C ILE A 32 9.13 -4.59 -2.71
N ALA A 33 8.07 -4.57 -1.90
CA ALA A 33 6.78 -5.14 -2.22
C ALA A 33 5.66 -4.43 -1.45
N MET A 34 4.43 -4.58 -1.92
CA MET A 34 3.22 -4.14 -1.20
C MET A 34 2.16 -5.23 -1.20
N SER A 35 1.41 -5.36 -0.11
CA SER A 35 0.29 -6.30 0.01
C SER A 35 -0.67 -5.84 1.10
N GLN A 36 -1.99 -5.92 0.85
CA GLN A 36 -3.05 -5.68 1.84
C GLN A 36 -2.90 -4.38 2.65
N GLY A 37 -2.47 -3.27 2.03
CA GLY A 37 -2.30 -2.00 2.75
C GLY A 37 -0.95 -1.85 3.47
N MET A 38 -0.06 -2.83 3.35
CA MET A 38 1.30 -2.82 3.88
C MET A 38 2.34 -2.69 2.77
N VAL A 39 3.49 -2.11 3.09
CA VAL A 39 4.73 -2.20 2.32
C VAL A 39 5.77 -2.99 3.09
N TYR A 40 6.67 -3.60 2.33
CA TYR A 40 7.82 -4.32 2.86
C TYR A 40 9.09 -3.53 2.53
N THR A 41 9.91 -3.22 3.55
CA THR A 41 11.20 -2.54 3.37
C THR A 41 12.30 -3.54 2.95
N PRO A 42 13.43 -3.07 2.39
CA PRO A 42 14.59 -3.92 2.14
C PRO A 42 15.13 -4.63 3.39
N ASP A 43 14.93 -4.02 4.57
CA ASP A 43 15.33 -4.56 5.87
C ASP A 43 14.36 -5.66 6.37
N GLY A 44 13.29 -5.94 5.62
CA GLY A 44 12.31 -6.97 5.95
C GLY A 44 11.20 -6.49 6.89
N GLU A 45 11.06 -5.20 7.12
CA GLU A 45 10.00 -4.64 7.96
C GLU A 45 8.69 -4.52 7.16
N ALA A 46 7.57 -4.82 7.81
CA ALA A 46 6.23 -4.56 7.28
C ALA A 46 5.67 -3.29 7.93
N VAL A 47 5.34 -2.28 7.12
CA VAL A 47 4.84 -0.97 7.57
C VAL A 47 3.56 -0.63 6.84
N GLU A 48 2.61 0.03 7.50
CA GLU A 48 1.39 0.50 6.83
C GLU A 48 1.74 1.51 5.72
N ILE A 49 1.10 1.38 4.55
CA ILE A 49 1.36 2.26 3.40
C ILE A 49 1.24 3.73 3.79
N LYS A 50 0.18 4.10 4.54
CA LYS A 50 -0.05 5.50 4.95
C LYS A 50 1.07 6.04 5.84
N GLU A 51 1.55 5.21 6.77
CA GLU A 51 2.66 5.59 7.63
C GLU A 51 3.95 5.74 6.82
N MET A 52 4.22 4.82 5.90
CA MET A 52 5.41 4.91 5.07
C MET A 52 5.37 6.12 4.12
N MET A 53 4.20 6.47 3.59
CA MET A 53 4.00 7.68 2.77
C MET A 53 4.26 8.97 3.56
N GLN A 54 3.97 8.98 4.87
CA GLN A 54 4.29 10.12 5.75
C GLN A 54 5.79 10.21 6.06
N ARG A 55 6.45 9.06 6.27
CA ARG A 55 7.90 9.00 6.49
C ARG A 55 8.69 9.37 5.24
N CYS A 56 8.21 8.94 4.08
CA CYS A 56 8.87 9.09 2.78
C CYS A 56 7.90 9.71 1.76
N PRO A 57 7.58 11.01 1.88
CA PRO A 57 6.78 11.67 0.85
C PRO A 57 7.58 11.69 -0.46
N LYS A 58 6.92 11.34 -1.57
CA LYS A 58 7.48 11.53 -2.90
C LYS A 58 7.80 13.02 -3.06
N LYS A 59 9.05 13.34 -3.40
CA LYS A 59 9.44 14.70 -3.77
C LYS A 59 9.25 14.85 -5.28
N ASP A 60 8.53 15.88 -5.70
CA ASP A 60 8.38 16.29 -7.11
C ASP A 60 9.73 16.55 -7.78
#